data_AF-A0A916TJS2-F1
#
_entry.id   AF-A0A916TJS2-F1
#
_cell.length_a   1.000
_cell.length_b   1.000
_cell.length_c   1.000
_cell.angle_alpha   90.00
_cell.angle_beta   90.00
_cell.angle_gamma   90.00
#
_symmetry.space_group_name_H-M   'P 1'
#
loop_
_entity.id
_entity.type
_entity.pdbx_description
1 polymer ?
#
loop_
_entity_poly.entity_id
_entity_poly.type
_entity_poly.pdbx_seq_one_letter_code
_entity_poly.pdbx_strand_id
1 'polypeptide(L)'
;MAEPHTSTSRPDALEFLAHAQRITNEGRVDELLAMFGDDASAEWIMDGAADTYRGIDDIRTAATELFAVCHQLGLHVTKSLECEGKDTLVFSLDPPICTCPGDEG
;
A
#
# COMPACT_ATOMS: atom_id res chain seq x y z
N MET A 1 14.47 25.02 23.59
CA MET A 1 15.38 24.39 22.60
C MET A 1 14.46 23.72 21.60
N ALA A 2 14.37 24.25 20.38
CA ALA A 2 13.53 23.66 19.34
C ALA A 2 14.35 22.55 18.69
N GLU A 3 13.87 21.33 18.79
CA GLU A 3 14.46 20.17 18.11
C GLU A 3 14.30 20.40 16.60
N PRO A 4 15.34 20.16 15.78
CA PRO A 4 15.21 20.26 14.34
C PRO A 4 14.21 19.20 13.89
N HIS A 5 13.00 19.63 13.58
CA HIS A 5 12.06 18.81 12.82
C HIS A 5 12.70 18.58 11.47
N THR A 6 13.26 17.38 11.28
CA THR A 6 13.70 16.90 9.98
C THR A 6 12.50 17.04 9.07
N SER A 7 12.52 18.07 8.23
CA SER A 7 11.57 18.26 7.16
C SER A 7 11.85 17.07 6.23
N THR A 8 11.03 16.02 6.36
CA THR A 8 10.96 14.92 5.41
C THR A 8 10.81 15.58 4.05
N SER A 9 11.85 15.46 3.24
CA SER A 9 11.91 16.20 1.98
C SER A 9 11.10 15.37 1.00
N ARG A 10 10.18 16.01 0.28
CA ARG A 10 9.38 15.46 -0.84
C ARG A 10 10.00 14.28 -1.64
N PRO A 11 11.32 14.22 -1.95
CA PRO A 11 11.94 13.01 -2.52
C PRO A 11 11.71 11.71 -1.73
N ASP A 12 11.75 11.72 -0.39
CA ASP A 12 11.60 10.50 0.43
C ASP A 12 10.19 9.88 0.28
N ALA A 13 9.15 10.72 0.24
CA ALA A 13 7.77 10.25 0.10
C ALA A 13 7.48 9.64 -1.28
N LEU A 14 8.04 10.23 -2.35
CA LEU A 14 7.89 9.69 -3.71
C LEU A 14 8.71 8.42 -3.92
N GLU A 15 9.90 8.33 -3.34
CA GLU A 15 10.70 7.10 -3.35
C GLU A 15 10.01 5.98 -2.57
N PHE A 16 9.46 6.29 -1.39
CA PHE A 16 8.63 5.35 -0.64
C PHE A 16 7.43 4.87 -1.44
N LEU A 17 6.72 5.79 -2.11
CA LEU A 17 5.56 5.46 -2.94
C LEU A 17 5.92 4.53 -4.11
N ALA A 18 7.01 4.85 -4.83
CA ALA A 18 7.50 4.03 -5.94
C ALA A 18 7.92 2.64 -5.45
N HIS A 19 8.57 2.56 -4.28
CA HIS A 19 8.95 1.30 -3.66
C HIS A 19 7.73 0.46 -3.26
N ALA A 20 6.76 1.07 -2.57
CA ALA A 20 5.52 0.43 -2.17
C ALA A 20 4.68 -0.01 -3.38
N GLN A 21 4.70 0.74 -4.48
CA GLN A 21 4.05 0.33 -5.74
C GLN A 21 4.71 -0.91 -6.32
N ARG A 22 6.04 -0.92 -6.43
CA ARG A 22 6.80 -2.07 -6.95
C ARG A 22 6.52 -3.32 -6.13
N ILE A 23 6.60 -3.23 -4.80
CA ILE A 23 6.35 -4.34 -3.87
C ILE A 23 4.96 -4.96 -4.11
N THR A 24 3.91 -4.14 -4.20
CA THR A 24 2.54 -4.65 -4.43
C THR A 24 2.39 -5.29 -5.80
N ASN A 25 2.92 -4.67 -6.86
CA ASN A 25 2.78 -5.19 -8.22
C ASN A 25 3.58 -6.47 -8.47
N GLU A 26 4.71 -6.63 -7.80
CA GLU A 26 5.54 -7.85 -7.89
C GLU A 26 5.14 -8.93 -6.87
N GLY A 27 4.19 -8.63 -5.97
CA GLY A 27 3.75 -9.57 -4.94
C GLY A 27 4.83 -9.89 -3.89
N ARG A 28 5.70 -8.93 -3.55
CA ARG A 28 6.86 -9.14 -2.65
C ARG A 28 6.47 -9.04 -1.17
N VAL A 29 5.89 -10.11 -0.62
CA VAL A 29 5.41 -10.12 0.78
C VAL A 29 6.51 -9.79 1.78
N ASP A 30 7.70 -10.41 1.69
CA ASP A 30 8.76 -10.14 2.66
C ASP A 30 9.28 -8.68 2.60
N GLU A 31 9.33 -8.08 1.41
CA GLU A 31 9.72 -6.68 1.23
C GLU A 31 8.62 -5.73 1.75
N LEU A 32 7.34 -6.10 1.60
CA LEU A 32 6.23 -5.38 2.23
C LEU A 32 6.37 -5.38 3.75
N LEU A 33 6.63 -6.54 4.35
CA LEU A 33 6.75 -6.70 5.80
C LEU A 33 7.94 -5.93 6.37
N ALA A 34 9.03 -5.81 5.63
CA ALA A 34 10.18 -5.02 6.03
C ALA A 34 9.88 -3.50 6.15
N MET A 35 8.77 -3.02 5.60
CA MET A 35 8.32 -1.63 5.78
C MET A 35 7.57 -1.40 7.10
N PHE A 36 7.13 -2.47 7.77
CA PHE A 36 6.40 -2.41 9.03
C PHE A 36 7.35 -2.62 10.22
N GLY A 37 7.05 -1.98 11.36
CA GLY A 37 7.67 -2.33 12.63
C GLY A 37 7.09 -3.64 13.20
N ASP A 38 7.79 -4.27 14.14
CA ASP A 38 7.39 -5.57 14.72
C ASP A 38 5.98 -5.56 15.34
N ASP A 39 5.58 -4.44 15.97
CA ASP A 39 4.27 -4.24 16.59
C ASP A 39 3.26 -3.53 15.67
N ALA A 40 3.50 -3.53 14.35
CA ALA A 40 2.62 -2.84 13.42
C ALA A 40 1.20 -3.42 13.43
N SER A 41 0.23 -2.54 13.22
CA SER A 41 -1.15 -2.91 12.91
C SER A 41 -1.50 -2.39 11.53
N ALA A 42 -2.26 -3.18 10.77
CA ALA A 42 -2.81 -2.75 9.49
C ALA A 42 -4.34 -2.82 9.54
N GLU A 43 -5.02 -1.82 9.01
CA GLU A 43 -6.45 -1.85 8.75
C GLU A 43 -6.66 -1.79 7.24
N TRP A 44 -7.31 -2.81 6.69
CA TRP A 44 -7.63 -2.87 5.27
C TRP A 44 -9.13 -2.81 5.08
N ILE A 45 -9.55 -1.93 4.18
CA ILE A 45 -10.95 -1.74 3.84
C ILE A 45 -11.12 -2.19 2.38
N MET A 46 -11.81 -3.31 2.17
CA MET A 46 -12.10 -3.88 0.86
C MET A 46 -13.60 -4.09 0.71
N ASP A 47 -14.20 -3.53 -0.34
CA ASP A 47 -15.65 -3.61 -0.61
C ASP A 47 -16.54 -3.24 0.61
N GLY A 48 -16.09 -2.25 1.39
CA GLY A 48 -16.79 -1.80 2.60
C GLY A 48 -16.63 -2.71 3.83
N ALA A 49 -15.98 -3.87 3.70
CA ALA A 49 -15.53 -4.67 4.83
C ALA A 49 -14.20 -4.11 5.36
N ALA A 50 -14.10 -3.90 6.67
CA ALA A 50 -12.89 -3.46 7.34
C ALA A 50 -12.32 -4.61 8.17
N ASP A 51 -11.09 -4.99 7.88
CA ASP A 51 -10.33 -6.01 8.60
C ASP A 51 -9.14 -5.36 9.31
N THR A 52 -8.91 -5.72 10.56
CA THR A 52 -7.77 -5.24 11.36
C THR A 52 -6.83 -6.39 11.67
N TYR A 53 -5.56 -6.23 11.31
CA TYR A 53 -4.46 -7.18 11.51
C TYR A 53 -3.48 -6.63 12.54
N ARG A 54 -3.08 -7.45 13.52
CA ARG A 54 -2.21 -7.02 14.62
C ARG A 54 -0.96 -7.88 14.67
N GLY A 55 0.18 -7.26 14.39
CA GLY A 55 1.47 -7.94 14.33
C GLY A 55 1.81 -8.47 12.93
N ILE A 56 3.10 -8.72 12.72
CA ILE A 56 3.67 -9.07 11.41
C ILE A 56 3.11 -10.37 10.84
N ASP A 57 2.79 -11.37 11.66
CA ASP A 57 2.26 -12.66 11.19
C ASP A 57 0.85 -12.55 10.59
N ASP A 58 -0.02 -11.75 11.22
CA ASP A 58 -1.37 -11.48 10.70
C ASP A 58 -1.29 -10.69 9.39
N ILE A 59 -0.46 -9.66 9.35
CA ILE A 59 -0.23 -8.82 8.16
C ILE A 59 0.35 -9.66 7.02
N ARG A 60 1.28 -10.59 7.32
CA ARG A 60 1.87 -11.52 6.35
C ARG A 60 0.80 -12.37 5.68
N THR A 61 -0.09 -12.94 6.48
CA THR A 61 -1.16 -13.82 5.99
C THR A 61 -2.07 -13.04 5.05
N ALA A 62 -2.55 -11.87 5.50
CA ALA A 62 -3.41 -10.99 4.70
C ALA A 62 -2.72 -10.55 3.40
N ALA A 63 -1.45 -10.16 3.45
CA ALA A 63 -0.68 -9.71 2.27
C ALA A 63 -0.47 -10.82 1.24
N THR A 64 -0.22 -12.04 1.71
CA THR A 64 -0.08 -13.19 0.84
C THR A 64 -1.36 -13.46 0.08
N GLU A 65 -2.51 -13.40 0.76
CA GLU A 65 -3.82 -13.59 0.14
C GLU A 65 -4.14 -12.47 -0.86
N LEU A 66 -3.97 -11.21 -0.46
CA LEU A 66 -4.22 -10.05 -1.32
C LEU A 66 -3.36 -10.10 -2.59
N PHE A 67 -2.05 -10.33 -2.45
CA PHE A 67 -1.16 -10.37 -3.61
C PHE A 67 -1.44 -11.56 -4.52
N ALA A 68 -1.83 -12.71 -3.97
CA ALA A 68 -2.27 -13.86 -4.76
C ALA A 68 -3.52 -13.52 -5.60
N VAL A 69 -4.51 -12.85 -5.02
CA VAL A 69 -5.71 -12.39 -5.73
C VAL A 69 -5.35 -11.37 -6.81
N CYS A 70 -4.54 -10.36 -6.50
CA CYS A 70 -4.09 -9.36 -7.48
C CYS A 70 -3.38 -10.01 -8.67
N HIS A 71 -2.48 -10.96 -8.41
CA HIS A 71 -1.75 -11.66 -9.46
C HIS A 71 -2.66 -12.56 -10.30
N GLN A 72 -3.59 -13.30 -9.68
CA GLN A 72 -4.56 -14.14 -10.41
C GLN A 72 -5.45 -13.32 -11.35
N LEU A 73 -5.83 -12.12 -10.92
CA LEU A 73 -6.68 -11.22 -11.70
C LEU A 73 -5.87 -10.31 -12.66
N GLY A 74 -4.53 -10.40 -12.66
CA GLY A 74 -3.67 -9.54 -13.48
C GLY A 74 -3.77 -8.05 -13.12
N LEU A 75 -4.12 -7.74 -11.86
CA LEU A 75 -4.28 -6.37 -11.40
C LEU A 75 -2.92 -5.69 -11.26
N HIS A 76 -2.85 -4.45 -11.73
CA HIS A 76 -1.71 -3.57 -11.53
C HIS A 76 -2.16 -2.35 -10.75
N VAL A 77 -1.48 -2.05 -9.65
CA VAL A 77 -1.76 -0.87 -8.83
C VAL A 77 -0.90 0.29 -9.26
N THR A 78 -1.51 1.46 -9.37
CA THR A 78 -0.82 2.74 -9.44
C THR A 78 -1.04 3.46 -8.13
N LYS A 79 0.02 3.96 -7.50
CA LYS A 79 -0.05 4.71 -6.26
C LYS A 79 0.26 6.18 -6.56
N SER A 80 -0.55 7.08 -6.02
CA SER A 80 -0.37 8.54 -6.13
C SER A 80 -0.31 9.14 -4.73
N LEU A 81 0.66 10.02 -4.46
CA LEU A 81 0.75 10.73 -3.18
C LEU A 81 -0.31 11.83 -3.14
N GLU A 82 -1.22 11.75 -2.16
CA GLU A 82 -2.25 12.78 -1.95
C GLU A 82 -1.83 13.81 -0.91
N CYS A 83 -1.31 13.33 0.22
CA CYS A 83 -0.90 14.18 1.34
C CYS A 83 0.32 13.60 2.05
N GLU A 84 1.24 14.48 2.43
CA GLU A 84 2.40 14.18 3.26
C GLU A 84 2.30 14.97 4.56
N GLY A 85 2.04 14.24 5.64
CA GLY A 85 2.19 14.71 7.00
C GLY A 85 3.57 14.35 7.56
N LYS A 86 3.88 14.87 8.75
CA LYS A 86 5.17 14.63 9.42
C LYS A 86 5.46 13.13 9.63
N ASP A 87 4.44 12.38 10.03
CA ASP A 87 4.52 10.96 10.40
C ASP A 87 3.48 10.12 9.64
N THR A 88 2.87 10.67 8.58
CA THR A 88 1.75 10.02 7.88
C THR A 88 1.82 10.35 6.40
N LEU A 89 1.80 9.31 5.56
CA LEU A 89 1.65 9.44 4.12
C LEU A 89 0.25 8.97 3.76
N VAL A 90 -0.49 9.80 3.03
CA VAL A 90 -1.77 9.43 2.43
C VAL A 90 -1.54 9.27 0.94
N PHE A 91 -1.81 8.07 0.44
CA PHE A 91 -1.73 7.75 -0.98
C PHE A 91 -3.03 7.14 -1.45
N SER A 92 -3.41 7.48 -2.68
CA SER A 92 -4.52 6.87 -3.38
C SER A 92 -4.00 5.72 -4.25
N LEU A 93 -4.77 4.64 -4.28
CA LEU A 93 -4.61 3.60 -5.29
C LEU A 93 -5.44 4.07 -6.49
N ASP A 94 -4.76 4.64 -7.49
CA ASP A 94 -5.41 4.99 -8.75
C ASP A 94 -5.77 3.67 -9.43
N PRO A 95 -7.07 3.38 -9.65
CA PRO A 95 -7.41 2.20 -10.40
C PRO A 95 -6.90 2.39 -11.84
N PRO A 96 -6.29 1.40 -12.51
CA PRO A 96 -6.68 1.25 -13.89
C PRO A 96 -8.18 1.00 -13.80
N ILE A 97 -8.98 1.95 -14.28
CA ILE A 97 -10.38 1.71 -14.56
C ILE A 97 -10.41 0.36 -15.27
N CYS A 98 -10.93 -0.68 -14.63
CA CYS A 98 -11.36 -1.88 -15.33
C CYS A 98 -12.53 -1.41 -16.19
N THR A 99 -12.25 -0.74 -17.31
CA THR A 99 -13.13 -0.77 -18.45
C THR A 99 -13.06 -2.20 -18.93
N CYS A 100 -14.01 -3.02 -18.47
CA CYS A 100 -14.34 -4.23 -19.18
C CYS A 100 -14.56 -3.81 -20.65
N PRO A 101 -13.76 -4.29 -21.63
CA PRO A 101 -14.05 -4.04 -23.03
C PRO A 101 -15.27 -4.91 -23.38
N GLY A 102 -16.49 -4.43 -23.10
CA GLY A 102 -17.69 -5.22 -23.36
C GLY A 102 -19.04 -4.75 -22.84
N ASP A 103 -19.19 -3.55 -22.27
CA ASP A 103 -20.53 -3.01 -21.92
C ASP A 103 -20.95 -1.94 -22.94
N GLU A 104 -21.05 -2.35 -24.21
CA GLU A 104 -21.92 -1.74 -25.20
C GLU A 104 -22.80 -2.85 -25.76
N GLY A 105 -23.99 -3.02 -25.18
CA GLY A 105 -25.02 -3.96 -25.61
C GLY A 105 -26.41 -3.34 -25.49
#